data_AF-A0A0W0UK03-F1
#
_entry.id   AF-A0A0W0UK03-F1
#
_cell.length_a   1.000
_cell.length_b   1.000
_cell.length_c   1.000
_cell.angle_alpha   90.00
_cell.angle_beta   90.00
_cell.angle_gamma   90.00
#
_symmetry.space_group_name_H-M   'P 1'
#
loop_
_entity.id
_entity.type
_entity.pdbx_description
1 polymer ?
#
loop_
_entity_poly.entity_id
_entity_poly.type
_entity_poly.pdbx_seq_one_letter_code
_entity_poly.pdbx_strand_id
1 'polypeptide(L)' 'MEQGEKLANPMRHYCNPSAVLADEELTKEDRIIALKNWRDDIHLKLVATEENMGPTSCDVTLVAEIDNLLNFLEHE' A
#
# COMPACT_ATOMS: atom_id res chain seq x y z
N MET A 1 16.85 11.01 -1.43
CA MET A 1 16.21 11.05 -0.10
C MET A 1 15.44 9.74 0.03
N GLU A 2 15.83 8.86 0.93
CA GLU A 2 15.29 7.49 1.05
C GLU A 2 13.78 7.45 1.37
N GLN A 3 13.27 8.41 2.15
CA GLN A 3 11.85 8.52 2.48
C GLN A 3 10.96 8.75 1.25
N GLY A 4 11.39 9.56 0.28
CA GLY A 4 10.59 9.80 -0.92
C GLY A 4 10.37 8.54 -1.76
N GLU A 5 11.33 7.61 -1.73
CA GLU A 5 11.22 6.33 -2.41
C GLU A 5 10.30 5.36 -1.67
N LYS A 6 10.40 5.31 -0.33
CA LYS A 6 9.47 4.56 0.53
C LYS A 6 8.01 4.98 0.33
N LEU A 7 7.75 6.28 0.14
CA LEU A 7 6.43 6.83 -0.13
C LEU A 7 5.94 6.49 -1.54
N ALA A 8 6.79 6.69 -2.55
CA ALA A 8 6.41 6.52 -3.95
C ALA A 8 6.32 5.05 -4.39
N ASN A 9 7.11 4.15 -3.79
CA ASN A 9 7.16 2.73 -4.14
C ASN A 9 7.22 1.83 -2.89
N PRO A 10 6.20 1.87 -2.02
CA PRO A 10 6.20 1.16 -0.75
C PRO A 10 6.41 -0.35 -0.90
N MET A 11 5.86 -0.98 -1.96
CA MET A 11 6.07 -2.40 -2.26
C MET A 11 7.54 -2.83 -2.45
N ARG A 12 8.44 -1.88 -2.74
CA ARG A 12 9.87 -2.16 -2.91
C ARG A 12 10.63 -2.15 -1.58
N HIS A 13 10.08 -1.49 -0.57
CA HIS A 13 10.71 -1.31 0.74
C HIS A 13 10.04 -2.13 1.84
N TYR A 14 8.77 -2.49 1.66
CA TYR A 14 7.97 -3.20 2.65
C TYR A 14 7.44 -4.52 2.08
N CYS A 15 7.54 -5.58 2.87
CA CYS A 15 7.01 -6.90 2.49
C CYS A 15 5.48 -6.98 2.63
N ASN A 16 4.88 -6.18 3.51
CA ASN A 16 3.43 -6.13 3.72
C ASN A 16 2.98 -4.70 4.14
N PRO A 17 1.70 -4.35 3.93
CA PRO A 17 1.15 -3.06 4.32
C PRO A 17 1.33 -2.72 5.80
N SER A 18 1.20 -3.72 6.67
CA SER A 18 1.38 -3.58 8.11
C SER A 18 2.79 -3.12 8.52
N ALA A 19 3.83 -3.45 7.74
CA ALA A 19 5.20 -2.96 7.99
C ALA A 19 5.34 -1.44 7.83
N VAL A 20 4.46 -0.78 7.07
CA VAL A 20 4.43 0.68 6.95
C VAL A 20 4.07 1.32 8.30
N LEU A 21 3.17 0.71 9.07
CA LEU A 21 2.80 1.21 10.40
C LEU A 21 3.91 1.02 11.43
N ALA A 22 4.69 -0.04 11.28
CA ALA A 22 5.83 -0.33 12.15
C ALA A 22 7.05 0.56 11.86
N ASP A 23 7.06 1.30 10.74
CA ASP A 23 8.15 2.21 10.40
C ASP A 23 8.06 3.51 11.23
N GLU A 24 8.88 3.59 12.27
CA GLU A 24 9.00 4.75 13.17
C GLU A 24 9.62 5.98 12.50
N GLU A 25 10.26 5.82 11.34
CA GLU A 25 10.81 6.95 10.58
C GLU A 25 9.72 7.69 9.78
N LEU A 26 8.58 7.04 9.53
CA LEU A 26 7.44 7.64 8.85
C LEU A 26 6.50 8.32 9.84
N THR A 27 6.11 9.56 9.52
CA THR A 27 5.01 10.20 10.22
C THR A 27 3.68 9.53 9.89
N LYS A 28 2.64 9.82 10.66
CA LYS A 28 1.28 9.36 10.37
C LYS A 28 0.84 9.72 8.94
N GLU A 29 1.10 10.94 8.50
CA GLU A 29 0.78 11.39 7.13
C GLU A 29 1.58 10.62 6.09
N ASP A 30 2.88 10.40 6.33
CA ASP A 30 3.73 9.59 5.44
C ASP A 30 3.22 8.15 5.31
N ARG A 31 2.80 7.54 6.41
CA ARG A 31 2.21 6.19 6.42
C ARG A 31 0.93 6.13 5.59
N ILE A 32 0.07 7.15 5.72
CA ILE A 32 -1.15 7.27 4.92
C ILE A 32 -0.81 7.40 3.43
N ILE A 33 0.17 8.25 3.07
CA ILE A 33 0.60 8.44 1.67
C ILE A 33 1.17 7.14 1.11
N ALA A 34 2.06 6.47 1.83
CA ALA A 34 2.62 5.18 1.42
C ALA A 34 1.52 4.14 1.20
N LEU A 35 0.59 3.98 2.14
CA LEU A 35 -0.52 3.02 1.99
C LEU A 35 -1.44 3.36 0.81
N LYS A 36 -1.74 4.64 0.57
CA LYS A 36 -2.52 5.07 -0.61
C LYS A 36 -1.81 4.73 -1.91
N ASN A 37 -0.52 5.04 -2.01
CA ASN A 37 0.28 4.72 -3.19
C ASN A 37 0.37 3.21 -3.43
N TRP A 38 0.51 2.42 -2.36
CA TRP A 38 0.49 0.95 -2.45
C TRP A 38 -0.84 0.45 -3.04
N ARG A 39 -1.97 0.95 -2.53
CA ARG A 39 -3.30 0.56 -3.03
C ARG A 39 -3.45 0.90 -4.52
N ASP A 40 -3.03 2.10 -4.92
CA ASP A 40 -3.07 2.54 -6.31
C ASP A 40 -2.21 1.65 -7.21
N ASP A 41 -1.01 1.27 -6.77
CA ASP A 41 -0.14 0.34 -7.48
C ASP A 41 -0.79 -1.05 -7.68
N ILE A 42 -1.46 -1.59 -6.64
CA ILE A 42 -2.19 -2.86 -6.76
C ILE A 42 -3.34 -2.70 -7.76
N HIS A 43 -4.10 -1.61 -7.69
CA HIS A 43 -5.16 -1.34 -8.67
C HIS A 43 -4.62 -1.21 -10.09
N LEU A 44 -3.49 -0.53 -10.30
CA LEU A 44 -2.84 -0.44 -11.60
C LEU A 44 -2.42 -1.82 -12.12
N LYS A 45 -1.87 -2.68 -11.26
CA LYS A 45 -1.58 -4.08 -11.60
C LYS A 45 -2.84 -4.84 -11.96
N LEU A 46 -3.90 -4.73 -11.16
CA LEU A 46 -5.16 -5.41 -11.42
C LEU A 46 -5.79 -4.98 -12.75
N VAL A 47 -5.83 -3.68 -13.04
CA VAL A 47 -6.30 -3.14 -14.33
C VAL A 47 -5.44 -3.64 -15.49
N ALA A 48 -4.12 -3.66 -15.33
CA ALA A 48 -3.22 -4.20 -16.35
C ALA A 48 -3.35 -5.73 -16.54
N THR A 49 -3.74 -6.45 -15.49
CA THR A 49 -3.87 -7.92 -15.51
C THR A 49 -5.26 -8.35 -15.99
N GLU A 50 -6.33 -7.60 -15.70
CA GLU A 50 -7.70 -7.85 -16.18
C GLU A 50 -7.77 -7.98 -17.71
N GLU A 51 -6.91 -7.26 -18.43
CA GLU A 51 -6.80 -7.34 -19.89
C GLU A 51 -6.21 -8.68 -20.39
N ASN A 52 -5.64 -9.53 -19.52
CA ASN A 52 -4.95 -10.77 -19.93
C ASN A 52 -5.25 -12.02 -19.08
N MET A 53 -5.43 -11.93 -17.76
CA MET A 53 -5.76 -13.04 -16.84
C MET A 53 -6.40 -12.43 -15.58
N GLY A 54 -7.64 -12.80 -15.22
CA GLY A 54 -8.41 -12.15 -14.14
C GLY A 54 -7.69 -11.97 -12.79
N PRO A 55 -8.22 -11.12 -11.89
CA PRO A 55 -7.54 -10.69 -10.66
C PRO A 55 -7.13 -11.88 -9.78
N THR A 56 -5.89 -11.89 -9.29
CA THR A 56 -5.47 -12.93 -8.35
C THR A 56 -6.07 -12.67 -6.97
N SER A 57 -6.49 -13.73 -6.28
CA SER A 57 -7.12 -13.62 -4.95
C SER A 57 -6.23 -12.93 -3.91
N CYS A 58 -4.92 -12.92 -4.12
CA CYS A 58 -3.93 -12.29 -3.25
C CYS A 58 -3.99 -10.75 -3.30
N ASP A 59 -4.23 -10.17 -4.47
CA ASP A 59 -4.31 -8.71 -4.65
C ASP A 59 -5.54 -8.13 -3.94
N VAL A 60 -6.68 -8.81 -4.02
CA VAL A 60 -7.93 -8.40 -3.38
C VAL A 60 -7.79 -8.41 -1.85
N THR A 61 -7.12 -9.42 -1.28
CA THR A 61 -6.87 -9.48 0.16
C THR A 61 -5.93 -8.37 0.64
N LEU A 62 -4.94 -7.99 -0.17
CA LEU A 62 -4.01 -6.91 0.15
C LEU A 62 -4.69 -5.54 0.13
N VAL A 63 -5.56 -5.27 -0.84
CA VAL A 63 -6.34 -4.02 -0.88
C VAL A 63 -7.21 -3.90 0.38
N ALA A 64 -7.90 -4.97 0.78
CA ALA A 64 -8.71 -4.96 1.99
C ALA A 64 -7.88 -4.74 3.27
N GLU A 65 -6.67 -5.30 3.36
CA GLU A 65 -5.75 -4.99 4.47
C GLU A 65 -5.37 -3.50 4.47
N ILE A 66 -5.00 -2.95 3.32
CA ILE A 66 -4.61 -1.54 3.20
C ILE A 66 -5.75 -0.61 3.59
N ASP A 67 -6.99 -0.86 3.15
CA ASP A 67 -8.14 -0.03 3.54
C ASP A 67 -8.42 -0.10 5.04
N ASN A 68 -8.25 -1.26 5.68
CA ASN A 68 -8.37 -1.37 7.14
C ASN A 68 -7.31 -0.54 7.87
N LEU A 69 -6.07 -0.56 7.37
CA LEU A 69 -4.96 0.20 7.95
C LEU A 69 -5.13 1.71 7.75
N LEU A 70 -5.59 2.13 6.57
CA LEU A 70 -5.92 3.53 6.29
C LEU A 70 -7.03 4.02 7.24
N ASN A 71 -8.10 3.24 7.38
CA ASN A 71 -9.18 3.57 8.30
C ASN A 71 -8.70 3.67 9.76
N PHE A 72 -7.81 2.76 10.19
CA PHE A 72 -7.19 2.85 11.52
C PHE A 72 -6.42 4.16 11.71
N LEU A 73 -5.56 4.52 10.75
CA LEU A 73 -4.78 5.75 10.81
C LEU A 73 -5.66 7.00 10.73
N GLU A 74 -6.68 7.04 9.89
CA GLU A 74 -7.56 8.22 9.76
C GLU A 74 -8.42 8.47 11.01
N HIS A 75 -8.62 7.45 11.86
CA HIS A 75 -9.41 7.53 13.09
C HIS A 75 -8.60 7.56 14.40
N GLU A 76 -7.27 7.42 14.33
CA GLU A 76 -6.33 7.61 15.46
C GLU A 76 -6.24 9.08 15.91
#